data_AF-A0A0X3NYR5-F1
#
_entry.id   AF-A0A0X3NYR5-F1
#
_cell.length_a   1.000
_cell.length_b   1.000
_cell.length_c   1.000
_cell.angle_alpha   90.00
_cell.angle_beta   90.00
_cell.angle_gamma   90.00
#
_symmetry.space_group_name_H-M   'P 1'
#
loop_
_entity.id
_entity.type
_entity.pdbx_description
1 polymer ?
#
loop_
_entity_poly.entity_id
_entity_poly.type
_entity_poly.pdbx_seq_one_letter_code
_entity_poly.pdbx_strand_id
1 'polypeptide(L)'
;MSFLIWLIYVCFASAETEFNVYSVNVRKATDFEFVAVVSALSAAPHNTMWASGTSDNPCEAPWPCIQFYPPKRSVQISGNLKNGYAAITFIPENPDLATIAIVMVEGNVWVPDLPNVQCIKSIDLNRHQSDKLLLVFDEDIKDTILNGEILPFFDGGNRGFLNLVRPYEPDRNYQRKLMRVTGKMDETIQTFTLAIGLGIDATYNFIPKEEATMPSNCVKLLEWPNRSDG
;
A
#
# COMPACT_ATOMS: atom_id res chain seq x y z
N MET A 1 -30.44 -61.48 11.58
CA MET A 1 -29.89 -60.30 10.89
C MET A 1 -30.67 -59.07 11.37
N SER A 2 -30.03 -58.16 12.10
CA SER A 2 -30.58 -56.84 12.38
C SER A 2 -29.41 -55.90 12.58
N PHE A 3 -29.24 -54.96 11.64
CA PHE A 3 -28.14 -54.00 11.59
C PHE A 3 -28.48 -52.81 12.49
N LEU A 4 -27.71 -52.59 13.56
CA LEU A 4 -27.71 -51.32 14.30
C LEU A 4 -26.89 -50.30 13.50
N ILE A 5 -27.57 -49.35 12.86
CA ILE A 5 -26.93 -48.19 12.23
C ILE A 5 -26.64 -47.17 13.33
N TRP A 6 -25.36 -46.96 13.61
CA TRP A 6 -24.86 -45.84 14.41
C TRP A 6 -25.03 -44.55 13.62
N LEU A 7 -25.96 -43.70 14.03
CA LEU A 7 -26.07 -42.31 13.57
C LEU A 7 -25.01 -41.48 14.31
N ILE A 8 -23.84 -41.32 13.69
CA ILE A 8 -22.88 -40.29 14.11
C ILE A 8 -23.44 -38.95 13.62
N TYR A 9 -24.03 -38.19 14.54
CA TYR A 9 -24.38 -36.80 14.33
C TYR A 9 -23.07 -36.00 14.30
N VAL A 10 -22.49 -35.82 13.11
CA VAL A 10 -21.41 -34.86 12.92
C VAL A 10 -22.06 -33.49 12.88
N CYS A 11 -22.08 -32.81 14.04
CA CYS A 11 -22.28 -31.37 14.07
C CYS A 11 -21.13 -30.74 13.30
N PHE A 12 -21.37 -30.38 12.04
CA PHE A 12 -20.56 -29.37 11.37
C PHE A 12 -20.80 -28.06 12.11
N ALA A 13 -20.01 -27.83 13.15
CA ALA A 13 -19.72 -26.47 13.59
C ALA A 13 -19.01 -25.82 12.40
N SER A 14 -19.77 -25.08 11.59
CA SER A 14 -19.23 -24.14 10.62
C SER A 14 -18.43 -23.12 11.41
N ALA A 15 -17.14 -23.36 11.57
CA ALA A 15 -16.21 -22.38 12.08
C ALA A 15 -16.33 -21.16 11.16
N GLU A 16 -16.79 -20.03 11.69
CA GLU A 16 -16.79 -18.75 11.00
C GLU A 16 -15.37 -18.50 10.47
N THR A 17 -15.24 -18.39 9.16
CA THR A 17 -13.96 -18.16 8.48
C THR A 17 -13.55 -16.70 8.67
N GLU A 18 -13.11 -16.32 9.87
CA GLU A 18 -12.66 -14.97 10.23
C GLU A 18 -11.27 -14.60 9.66
N PHE A 19 -10.61 -15.46 8.90
CA PHE A 19 -9.18 -15.31 8.59
C PHE A 19 -8.81 -14.14 7.65
N ASN A 20 -9.76 -13.40 7.05
CA ASN A 20 -9.47 -12.29 6.14
C ASN A 20 -10.42 -11.08 6.29
N VAL A 21 -10.90 -10.80 7.52
CA VAL A 21 -11.70 -9.59 7.77
C VAL A 21 -10.82 -8.49 8.36
N TYR A 22 -10.70 -7.37 7.65
CA TYR A 22 -9.94 -6.19 8.06
C TYR A 22 -10.92 -5.09 8.46
N SER A 23 -10.81 -4.60 9.70
CA SER A 23 -11.65 -3.50 10.19
C SER A 23 -10.82 -2.24 10.40
N VAL A 24 -11.29 -1.13 9.83
CA VAL A 24 -10.66 0.18 9.90
C VAL A 24 -11.66 1.15 10.53
N ASN A 25 -11.32 1.74 11.67
CA ASN A 25 -12.14 2.79 12.25
C ASN A 25 -11.93 4.10 11.47
N VAL A 26 -13.02 4.71 11.01
CA VAL A 26 -13.00 5.97 10.27
C VAL A 26 -13.90 6.98 10.98
N ARG A 27 -13.48 8.24 11.02
CA ARG A 27 -14.17 9.29 11.77
C ARG A 27 -15.41 9.68 10.99
N LYS A 28 -16.53 9.88 11.68
CA LYS A 28 -17.76 10.32 11.04
C LYS A 28 -17.60 11.71 10.41
N ALA A 29 -18.34 11.93 9.33
CA ALA A 29 -18.37 13.17 8.56
C ALA A 29 -17.00 13.62 8.03
N THR A 30 -16.07 12.69 7.81
CA THR A 30 -14.75 12.99 7.22
C THR A 30 -14.50 12.18 5.96
N ASP A 31 -13.83 12.83 5.02
CA ASP A 31 -13.20 12.17 3.89
C ASP A 31 -12.08 11.27 4.38
N PHE A 32 -11.93 10.10 3.77
CA PHE A 32 -10.91 9.15 4.14
C PHE A 32 -10.17 8.63 2.92
N GLU A 33 -8.90 8.31 3.17
CA GLU A 33 -8.08 7.54 2.27
C GLU A 33 -7.43 6.41 3.04
N PHE A 34 -7.35 5.24 2.43
CA PHE A 34 -6.77 4.06 3.03
C PHE A 34 -5.89 3.34 2.01
N VAL A 35 -4.67 3.01 2.40
CA VAL A 35 -3.75 2.22 1.56
C VAL A 35 -3.44 0.88 2.22
N ALA A 36 -3.50 -0.18 1.44
CA ALA A 36 -3.12 -1.53 1.84
C ALA A 36 -2.27 -2.24 0.80
N VAL A 37 -1.42 -3.13 1.28
CA VAL A 37 -0.72 -4.11 0.46
C VAL A 37 -1.62 -5.34 0.32
N VAL A 38 -1.93 -5.73 -0.90
CA VAL A 38 -2.85 -6.84 -1.21
C VAL A 38 -2.18 -7.81 -2.19
N SER A 39 -2.80 -8.97 -2.43
CA SER A 39 -2.33 -9.91 -3.45
C SER A 39 -2.34 -9.27 -4.84
N ALA A 40 -1.36 -9.60 -5.69
CA ALA A 40 -1.38 -9.16 -7.08
C ALA A 40 -2.64 -9.65 -7.83
N LEU A 41 -3.20 -10.79 -7.40
CA LEU A 41 -4.44 -11.37 -7.93
C LEU A 41 -5.70 -10.64 -7.47
N SER A 42 -5.61 -9.72 -6.50
CA SER A 42 -6.78 -9.06 -5.94
C SER A 42 -7.58 -8.30 -6.99
N ALA A 43 -8.88 -8.54 -7.10
CA ALA A 43 -9.74 -7.78 -8.00
C ALA A 43 -10.68 -6.86 -7.22
N ALA A 44 -10.98 -5.69 -7.80
CA ALA A 44 -12.02 -4.83 -7.25
C ALA A 44 -13.36 -5.56 -7.35
N PRO A 45 -14.25 -5.38 -6.37
CA PRO A 45 -15.58 -5.96 -6.42
C PRO A 45 -16.35 -5.43 -7.64
N HIS A 46 -17.16 -6.29 -8.26
CA HIS A 46 -18.19 -5.87 -9.20
C HIS A 46 -19.41 -5.36 -8.43
N ASN A 47 -19.29 -4.23 -7.72
CA ASN A 47 -20.40 -3.58 -7.04
C ASN A 47 -20.58 -2.15 -7.57
N THR A 48 -21.80 -1.61 -7.46
CA THR A 48 -22.11 -0.27 -7.97
C THR A 48 -21.73 0.85 -7.00
N MET A 49 -21.40 0.51 -5.74
CA MET A 49 -21.06 1.49 -4.72
C MET A 49 -19.61 1.97 -4.85
N TRP A 50 -18.68 1.10 -5.23
CA TRP A 50 -17.26 1.40 -5.30
C TRP A 50 -16.83 1.54 -6.76
N ALA A 51 -16.44 2.75 -7.14
CA ALA A 51 -15.83 2.98 -8.44
C ALA A 51 -14.44 2.31 -8.52
N SER A 52 -13.97 2.05 -9.74
CA SER A 52 -12.59 1.63 -9.99
C SER A 52 -11.79 2.80 -10.55
N GLY A 53 -10.75 3.21 -9.83
CA GLY A 53 -9.84 4.27 -10.27
C GLY A 53 -8.84 3.80 -11.32
N THR A 54 -8.38 4.74 -12.14
CA THR A 54 -7.38 4.53 -13.20
C THR A 54 -6.29 5.61 -13.12
N SER A 55 -5.25 5.53 -13.96
CA SER A 55 -4.29 6.64 -14.10
C SER A 55 -4.96 7.93 -14.55
N ASP A 56 -5.89 7.83 -15.49
CA ASP A 56 -6.52 8.98 -16.14
C ASP A 56 -7.65 9.57 -15.28
N ASN A 57 -8.29 8.72 -14.47
CA ASN A 57 -9.32 9.10 -13.51
C ASN A 57 -8.97 8.47 -12.15
N PRO A 58 -8.03 9.08 -11.40
CA PRO A 58 -7.59 8.55 -10.12
C PRO A 58 -8.69 8.65 -9.06
N CYS A 59 -8.66 7.73 -8.09
CA CYS A 59 -9.55 7.83 -6.94
C CYS A 59 -9.23 9.07 -6.10
N GLU A 60 -10.28 9.79 -5.70
CA GLU A 60 -10.20 10.97 -4.87
C GLU A 60 -11.39 10.99 -3.90
N ALA A 61 -11.12 11.26 -2.61
CA ALA A 61 -12.20 11.49 -1.67
C ALA A 61 -12.95 12.78 -2.06
N PRO A 62 -14.28 12.89 -1.86
CA PRO A 62 -15.14 12.04 -1.03
C PRO A 62 -15.69 10.78 -1.72
N TRP A 63 -15.33 10.51 -2.98
CA TRP A 63 -15.99 9.47 -3.77
C TRP A 63 -15.53 8.06 -3.37
N PRO A 64 -16.45 7.11 -3.09
CA PRO A 64 -16.11 5.71 -2.85
C PRO A 64 -15.44 5.09 -4.07
N CYS A 65 -14.15 4.83 -3.96
CA CYS A 65 -13.34 4.40 -5.10
C CYS A 65 -12.19 3.51 -4.65
N ILE A 66 -11.90 2.47 -5.43
CA ILE A 66 -10.78 1.54 -5.23
C ILE A 66 -9.85 1.64 -6.43
N GLN A 67 -8.58 1.87 -6.18
CA GLN A 67 -7.54 1.92 -7.21
C GLN A 67 -6.40 0.99 -6.87
N PHE A 68 -5.96 0.19 -7.84
CA PHE A 68 -4.77 -0.63 -7.72
C PHE A 68 -3.61 0.01 -8.48
N TYR A 69 -2.42 -0.09 -7.93
CA TYR A 69 -1.20 0.37 -8.57
C TYR A 69 -0.36 -0.80 -9.08
N PRO A 70 0.29 -0.67 -10.25
CA PRO A 70 1.10 -1.74 -10.82
C PRO A 70 2.26 -2.14 -9.87
N PRO A 71 2.50 -3.44 -9.64
CA PRO A 71 3.53 -3.90 -8.70
C PRO A 71 4.95 -3.42 -9.00
N LYS A 72 5.31 -3.38 -10.30
CA LYS A 72 6.63 -2.95 -10.77
C LYS A 72 6.83 -1.43 -10.76
N ARG A 73 5.75 -0.66 -10.65
CA ARG A 73 5.77 0.82 -10.74
C ARG A 73 5.41 1.51 -9.45
N SER A 74 5.20 0.77 -8.37
CA SER A 74 4.72 1.37 -7.12
C SER A 74 5.45 0.82 -5.92
N VAL A 75 5.67 1.68 -4.93
CA VAL A 75 6.23 1.30 -3.63
C VAL A 75 5.53 2.06 -2.51
N GLN A 76 5.46 1.45 -1.33
CA GLN A 76 4.94 2.11 -0.14
C GLN A 76 6.07 2.32 0.87
N ILE A 77 6.17 3.53 1.39
CA ILE A 77 7.04 3.88 2.50
C ILE A 77 6.15 4.09 3.73
N SER A 78 6.54 3.56 4.88
CA SER A 78 5.75 3.68 6.11
C SER A 78 6.61 3.55 7.36
N GLY A 79 6.09 4.01 8.50
CA GLY A 79 6.82 4.08 9.75
C GLY A 79 7.56 5.41 9.91
N ASN A 80 8.45 5.47 10.90
CA ASN A 80 9.07 6.73 11.31
C ASN A 80 10.55 6.71 11.01
N LEU A 81 11.05 7.83 10.48
CA LEU A 81 12.47 8.11 10.45
C LEU A 81 12.91 8.33 11.90
N LYS A 82 13.89 7.55 12.39
CA LYS A 82 14.31 7.67 13.79
C LYS A 82 15.24 8.85 14.02
N ASN A 83 16.21 9.04 13.12
CA ASN A 83 17.20 10.11 13.15
C ASN A 83 17.85 10.26 11.77
N GLY A 84 18.36 11.45 11.45
CA GLY A 84 19.22 11.65 10.29
C GLY A 84 18.45 11.65 8.96
N TYR A 85 18.82 10.75 8.05
CA TYR A 85 18.24 10.67 6.71
C TYR A 85 17.96 9.21 6.33
N ALA A 86 17.00 9.05 5.42
CA ALA A 86 16.82 7.83 4.66
C ALA A 86 16.83 8.19 3.18
N ALA A 87 17.39 7.34 2.33
CA ALA A 87 17.33 7.53 0.89
C ALA A 87 17.04 6.20 0.19
N ILE A 88 16.23 6.28 -0.85
CA ILE A 88 15.97 5.16 -1.74
C ILE A 88 16.40 5.56 -3.13
N THR A 89 17.38 4.86 -3.68
CA THR A 89 17.74 4.97 -5.08
C THR A 89 16.91 3.99 -5.88
N PHE A 90 16.12 4.49 -6.83
CA PHE A 90 15.32 3.71 -7.77
C PHE A 90 16.06 3.58 -9.08
N ILE A 91 16.24 2.33 -9.50
CA ILE A 91 16.95 1.98 -10.73
C ILE A 91 15.94 1.60 -11.83
N PRO A 92 16.05 2.22 -13.01
CA PRO A 92 15.40 1.79 -14.23
C PRO A 92 15.36 0.33 -14.64
N GLU A 93 14.20 -0.11 -15.15
CA GLU A 93 14.16 -1.15 -16.18
C GLU A 93 14.56 -0.60 -17.56
N ASN A 94 14.04 0.58 -17.95
CA ASN A 94 14.43 1.25 -19.19
C ASN A 94 15.82 1.93 -19.07
N PRO A 95 16.87 1.43 -19.74
CA PRO A 95 18.22 1.96 -19.58
C PRO A 95 18.40 3.40 -20.09
N ASP A 96 17.48 3.98 -20.86
CA ASP A 96 17.63 5.36 -21.38
C ASP A 96 17.23 6.43 -20.36
N LEU A 97 16.52 6.02 -19.32
CA LEU A 97 16.00 6.89 -18.30
C LEU A 97 16.98 6.93 -17.09
N ALA A 98 16.90 7.97 -16.25
CA ALA A 98 17.88 8.24 -15.19
C ALA A 98 17.61 7.57 -13.84
N THR A 99 18.67 7.15 -13.16
CA THR A 99 18.58 6.68 -11.77
C THR A 99 18.22 7.84 -10.85
N ILE A 100 17.13 7.70 -10.09
CA ILE A 100 16.61 8.72 -9.18
C ILE A 100 16.77 8.29 -7.72
N ALA A 101 17.31 9.16 -6.87
CA ALA A 101 17.24 9.01 -5.43
C ALA A 101 16.15 9.88 -4.83
N ILE A 102 15.35 9.27 -3.97
CA ILE A 102 14.38 9.97 -3.13
C ILE A 102 14.94 10.00 -1.72
N VAL A 103 15.28 11.21 -1.29
CA VAL A 103 15.88 11.49 0.00
C VAL A 103 14.78 11.97 0.94
N MET A 104 14.68 11.30 2.08
CA MET A 104 13.74 11.60 3.15
C MET A 104 14.52 12.15 4.34
N VAL A 105 14.17 13.36 4.75
CA VAL A 105 14.84 14.06 5.85
C VAL A 105 13.83 14.60 6.84
N GLU A 106 14.27 14.72 8.09
CA GLU A 106 13.57 15.42 9.15
C GLU A 106 14.31 16.73 9.46
N GLY A 107 13.81 17.86 8.93
CA GLY A 107 14.46 19.16 9.08
C GLY A 107 15.72 19.35 8.20
N ASN A 108 16.66 20.19 8.65
CA ASN A 108 17.88 20.52 7.91
C ASN A 108 19.01 19.52 8.24
N VAL A 109 18.93 18.31 7.67
CA VAL A 109 19.96 17.27 7.84
C VAL A 109 20.87 17.22 6.62
N TRP A 110 22.18 17.07 6.86
CA TRP A 110 23.16 16.81 5.80
C TRP A 110 23.01 15.39 5.27
N VAL A 111 22.88 15.27 3.95
CA VAL A 111 22.73 13.99 3.24
C VAL A 111 24.05 13.72 2.51
N PRO A 112 24.69 12.57 2.71
CA PRO A 112 25.92 12.24 1.99
C PRO A 112 25.66 12.04 0.50
N ASP A 113 26.72 12.18 -0.30
CA ASP A 113 26.66 11.88 -1.73
C ASP A 113 26.22 10.43 -1.95
N LEU A 114 25.15 10.25 -2.73
CA LEU A 114 24.61 8.93 -3.04
C LEU A 114 25.30 8.39 -4.30
N PRO A 115 25.83 7.16 -4.26
CA PRO A 115 26.58 6.61 -5.39
C PRO A 115 25.64 6.32 -6.58
N ASN A 116 26.12 6.63 -7.79
CA ASN A 116 25.45 6.28 -9.06
C ASN A 116 24.03 6.85 -9.22
N VAL A 117 23.78 8.03 -8.63
CA VAL A 117 22.49 8.74 -8.75
C VAL A 117 22.64 9.89 -9.75
N GLN A 118 21.67 10.00 -10.66
CA GLN A 118 21.64 11.07 -11.65
C GLN A 118 20.67 12.19 -11.25
N CYS A 119 19.60 11.86 -10.53
CA CYS A 119 18.63 12.84 -10.03
C CYS A 119 18.36 12.64 -8.55
N ILE A 120 18.33 13.72 -7.76
CA ILE A 120 17.98 13.67 -6.34
C ILE A 120 16.71 14.50 -6.13
N LYS A 121 15.68 13.88 -5.54
CA LYS A 121 14.47 14.56 -5.05
C LYS A 121 14.37 14.40 -3.54
N SER A 122 14.07 15.50 -2.84
CA SER A 122 13.89 15.48 -1.39
C SER A 122 12.42 15.50 -1.00
N ILE A 123 12.06 14.74 0.02
CA ILE A 123 10.74 14.69 0.64
C ILE A 123 10.91 15.00 2.13
N ASP A 124 10.31 16.10 2.57
CA ASP A 124 10.28 16.49 3.98
C ASP A 124 9.17 15.72 4.71
N LEU A 125 9.55 14.73 5.51
CA LEU A 125 8.60 13.88 6.24
C LEU A 125 7.84 14.66 7.33
N ASN A 126 8.37 15.78 7.85
CA ASN A 126 7.65 16.58 8.85
C ASN A 126 6.45 17.33 8.26
N ARG A 127 6.55 17.74 6.99
CA ARG A 127 5.43 18.36 6.26
C ARG A 127 4.43 17.34 5.75
N HIS A 128 4.89 16.12 5.50
CA HIS A 128 4.05 15.01 5.10
C HIS A 128 3.65 14.21 6.35
N GLN A 129 2.67 14.70 7.10
CA GLN A 129 2.06 14.04 8.28
C GLN A 129 1.32 12.74 7.91
N SER A 130 1.92 11.90 7.07
CA SER A 130 1.30 10.76 6.41
C SER A 130 1.85 9.48 7.01
N ASP A 131 0.97 8.61 7.50
CA ASP A 131 1.35 7.29 8.05
C ASP A 131 2.01 6.42 6.98
N LYS A 132 1.61 6.62 5.72
CA LYS A 132 2.14 5.93 4.54
C LYS A 132 2.33 6.91 3.40
N LEU A 133 3.45 6.82 2.72
CA LEU A 133 3.72 7.50 1.46
C LEU A 133 3.76 6.46 0.34
N LEU A 134 2.88 6.62 -0.63
CA LEU A 134 2.83 5.83 -1.84
C LEU A 134 3.57 6.58 -2.94
N LEU A 135 4.57 5.94 -3.54
CA LEU A 135 5.25 6.46 -4.72
C LEU A 135 4.83 5.60 -5.91
N VAL A 136 4.39 6.26 -6.98
CA VAL A 136 3.95 5.60 -8.21
C VAL A 136 4.71 6.23 -9.35
N PHE A 137 5.45 5.40 -10.09
CA PHE A 137 6.23 5.79 -11.24
C PHE A 137 5.44 5.56 -12.52
N ASP A 138 5.70 6.38 -13.52
CA ASP A 138 5.21 6.18 -14.89
C ASP A 138 5.85 4.94 -15.55
N GLU A 139 7.08 4.60 -15.17
CA GLU A 139 7.88 3.50 -15.71
C GLU A 139 8.26 2.41 -14.69
N ASP A 140 8.68 1.24 -15.20
CA ASP A 140 9.01 0.07 -14.39
C ASP A 140 10.32 0.25 -13.60
N ILE A 141 10.24 -0.08 -12.31
CA ILE A 141 11.39 -0.12 -11.39
C ILE A 141 12.05 -1.50 -11.53
N LYS A 142 13.30 -1.51 -11.98
CA LYS A 142 14.13 -2.72 -11.98
C LYS A 142 14.57 -3.05 -10.57
N ASP A 143 15.22 -2.10 -9.91
CA ASP A 143 15.79 -2.35 -8.59
C ASP A 143 15.82 -1.12 -7.68
N THR A 144 16.11 -1.34 -6.41
CA THR A 144 16.20 -0.29 -5.40
C THR A 144 17.41 -0.49 -4.50
N ILE A 145 18.12 0.59 -4.19
CA ILE A 145 19.18 0.60 -3.19
C ILE A 145 18.71 1.44 -2.00
N LEU A 146 18.84 0.88 -0.80
CA LEU A 146 18.42 1.51 0.45
C LEU A 146 19.64 2.07 1.19
N ASN A 147 19.60 3.35 1.52
CA ASN A 147 20.67 4.05 2.24
C ASN A 147 20.10 4.76 3.49
N GLY A 148 20.87 4.77 4.57
CA GLY A 148 20.47 5.42 5.83
C GLY A 148 19.42 4.63 6.61
N GLU A 149 18.55 5.35 7.33
CA GLU A 149 17.60 4.79 8.29
C GLU A 149 16.31 4.28 7.62
N ILE A 150 16.45 3.36 6.66
CA ILE A 150 15.33 2.68 6.01
C ILE A 150 15.64 1.21 5.78
N LEU A 151 14.65 0.36 6.05
CA LEU A 151 14.74 -1.08 5.93
C LEU A 151 13.77 -1.61 4.88
N PRO A 152 14.08 -2.74 4.22
CA PRO A 152 13.08 -3.45 3.44
C PRO A 152 12.01 -4.03 4.37
N PHE A 153 10.77 -4.10 3.88
CA PHE A 153 9.66 -4.67 4.63
C PHE A 153 9.75 -6.21 4.71
N PHE A 154 9.49 -6.76 5.90
CA PHE A 154 9.38 -8.20 6.13
C PHE A 154 8.10 -8.55 6.90
N ASP A 155 7.50 -9.70 6.55
CA ASP A 155 6.34 -10.25 7.25
C ASP A 155 6.77 -10.71 8.66
N GLY A 156 6.49 -9.87 9.66
CA GLY A 156 7.04 -9.98 11.03
C GLY A 156 7.34 -8.62 11.65
N GLY A 157 7.56 -7.60 10.81
CA GLY A 157 7.55 -6.18 11.13
C GLY A 157 8.80 -5.65 11.82
N ASN A 158 9.43 -4.64 11.21
CA ASN A 158 10.36 -3.74 11.89
C ASN A 158 9.56 -2.56 12.45
N ARG A 159 8.82 -2.80 13.55
CA ARG A 159 8.02 -1.74 14.19
C ARG A 159 8.93 -0.61 14.65
N GLY A 160 8.54 0.62 14.31
CA GLY A 160 9.25 1.84 14.71
C GLY A 160 10.42 2.25 13.82
N PHE A 161 10.65 1.58 12.69
CA PHE A 161 11.60 2.02 11.66
C PHE A 161 10.85 2.46 10.39
N LEU A 162 11.50 3.25 9.56
CA LEU A 162 11.03 3.54 8.22
C LEU A 162 11.24 2.28 7.36
N ASN A 163 10.20 1.87 6.65
CA ASN A 163 10.19 0.65 5.86
C ASN A 163 9.77 0.92 4.42
N LEU A 164 10.47 0.30 3.48
CA LEU A 164 10.07 0.23 2.06
C LEU A 164 9.39 -1.11 1.77
N VAL A 165 8.15 -1.05 1.29
CA VAL A 165 7.45 -2.18 0.68
C VAL A 165 7.59 -2.09 -0.83
N ARG A 166 8.24 -3.08 -1.44
CA ARG A 166 8.16 -3.33 -2.89
C ARG A 166 7.12 -4.42 -3.15
N PRO A 167 6.02 -4.12 -3.87
CA PRO A 167 5.01 -5.12 -4.15
C PRO A 167 5.50 -6.20 -5.11
N TYR A 168 6.38 -5.82 -6.04
CA TYR A 168 7.07 -6.74 -6.94
C TYR A 168 8.43 -7.14 -6.38
N GLU A 169 8.61 -8.42 -6.11
CA GLU A 169 9.87 -9.03 -5.67
C GLU A 169 10.11 -10.29 -6.53
N PRO A 170 11.05 -10.28 -7.48
CA PRO A 170 11.23 -11.38 -8.46
C PRO A 170 11.37 -12.76 -7.84
N ASP A 171 12.04 -12.84 -6.68
CA ASP A 171 12.34 -14.10 -6.01
C ASP A 171 11.20 -14.61 -5.11
N ARG A 172 10.09 -13.86 -4.98
CA ARG A 172 8.93 -14.31 -4.21
C ARG A 172 7.95 -15.11 -5.06
N ASN A 173 7.51 -16.24 -4.49
CA ASN A 173 6.47 -17.10 -5.06
C ASN A 173 5.08 -16.45 -5.12
N TYR A 174 4.88 -15.33 -4.42
CA TYR A 174 3.63 -14.57 -4.44
C TYR A 174 3.95 -13.09 -4.60
N GLN A 175 3.28 -12.47 -5.56
CA GLN A 175 3.42 -11.05 -5.86
C GLN A 175 2.30 -10.28 -5.17
N ARG A 176 2.58 -9.01 -4.85
CA ARG A 176 1.63 -8.10 -4.21
C ARG A 176 1.34 -6.93 -5.11
N LYS A 177 0.33 -6.15 -4.77
CA LYS A 177 0.10 -4.81 -5.30
C LYS A 177 -0.40 -3.88 -4.22
N LEU A 178 -0.39 -2.59 -4.52
CA LEU A 178 -0.88 -1.56 -3.61
C LEU A 178 -2.30 -1.21 -4.01
N MET A 179 -3.17 -1.14 -3.01
CA MET A 179 -4.55 -0.72 -3.15
C MET A 179 -4.75 0.57 -2.38
N ARG A 180 -5.32 1.59 -3.04
CA ARG A 180 -5.86 2.78 -2.39
C ARG A 180 -7.37 2.72 -2.44
N VAL A 181 -7.98 3.10 -1.33
CA VAL A 181 -9.43 3.22 -1.16
C VAL A 181 -9.71 4.64 -0.71
N THR A 182 -10.61 5.33 -1.39
CA THR A 182 -11.07 6.67 -1.00
C THR A 182 -12.57 6.64 -0.74
N GLY A 183 -13.05 7.60 0.04
CA GLY A 183 -14.48 7.78 0.26
C GLY A 183 -14.75 8.86 1.29
N LYS A 184 -16.01 8.97 1.70
CA LYS A 184 -16.44 9.80 2.82
C LYS A 184 -17.17 8.93 3.81
N MET A 185 -16.80 9.04 5.08
CA MET A 185 -17.43 8.26 6.14
C MET A 185 -18.60 9.03 6.75
N ASP A 186 -19.79 8.46 6.61
CA ASP A 186 -21.01 8.96 7.24
C ASP A 186 -21.34 8.12 8.48
N GLU A 187 -22.61 7.75 8.69
CA GLU A 187 -23.06 7.04 9.89
C GLU A 187 -23.08 5.51 9.74
N THR A 188 -23.01 5.00 8.50
CA THR A 188 -23.13 3.57 8.20
C THR A 188 -21.78 2.94 7.89
N ILE A 189 -21.61 1.67 8.28
CA ILE A 189 -20.46 0.86 7.90
C ILE A 189 -20.38 0.77 6.38
N GLN A 190 -19.22 1.07 5.81
CA GLN A 190 -18.93 0.82 4.40
C GLN A 190 -18.08 -0.44 4.29
N THR A 191 -18.43 -1.33 3.37
CA THR A 191 -17.75 -2.62 3.22
C THR A 191 -17.50 -2.96 1.77
N PHE A 192 -16.41 -3.68 1.52
CA PHE A 192 -16.20 -4.37 0.27
C PHE A 192 -15.45 -5.68 0.50
N THR A 193 -15.60 -6.60 -0.45
CA THR A 193 -14.89 -7.87 -0.48
C THR A 193 -14.01 -7.94 -1.72
N LEU A 194 -12.71 -8.16 -1.53
CA LEU A 194 -11.76 -8.43 -2.59
C LEU A 194 -11.65 -9.91 -2.83
N ALA A 195 -11.82 -10.34 -4.08
CA ALA A 195 -11.40 -11.66 -4.49
C ALA A 195 -9.86 -11.70 -4.51
N ILE A 196 -9.22 -12.52 -3.68
CA ILE A 196 -7.75 -12.63 -3.57
C ILE A 196 -7.19 -13.74 -4.48
N GLY A 197 -8.08 -14.53 -5.11
CA GLY A 197 -7.76 -15.71 -5.91
C GLY A 197 -7.88 -17.01 -5.11
N LEU A 198 -8.04 -18.14 -5.81
CA LEU A 198 -8.19 -19.49 -5.22
C LEU A 198 -9.37 -19.65 -4.25
N GLY A 199 -10.47 -18.91 -4.47
CA GLY A 199 -11.67 -18.97 -3.62
C GLY A 199 -11.49 -18.35 -2.25
N ILE A 200 -10.43 -17.56 -2.04
CA ILE A 200 -10.17 -16.81 -0.83
C ILE A 200 -10.54 -15.35 -1.06
N ASP A 201 -11.40 -14.83 -0.20
CA ASP A 201 -11.85 -13.46 -0.21
C ASP A 201 -11.36 -12.71 1.03
N ALA A 202 -11.06 -11.41 0.88
CA ALA A 202 -10.78 -10.50 1.99
C ALA A 202 -11.86 -9.45 2.09
N THR A 203 -12.44 -9.29 3.27
CA THR A 203 -13.47 -8.28 3.53
C THR A 203 -12.85 -7.11 4.27
N TYR A 204 -13.07 -5.90 3.78
CA TYR A 204 -12.66 -4.65 4.41
C TYR A 204 -13.89 -3.91 4.94
N ASN A 205 -13.90 -3.61 6.23
CA ASN A 205 -14.97 -2.91 6.92
C ASN A 205 -14.46 -1.55 7.41
N PHE A 206 -15.04 -0.47 6.91
CA PHE A 206 -14.82 0.89 7.40
C PHE A 206 -15.93 1.23 8.39
N ILE A 207 -15.57 1.31 9.67
CA ILE A 207 -16.50 1.42 10.78
C ILE A 207 -16.54 2.89 11.24
N PRO A 208 -17.69 3.57 11.18
CA PRO A 208 -17.82 4.95 11.61
C PRO A 208 -17.66 5.09 13.13
N LYS A 209 -16.80 6.01 13.57
CA LYS A 209 -16.54 6.35 14.97
C LYS A 209 -16.60 7.87 15.16
N GLU A 210 -17.11 8.32 16.31
CA GLU A 210 -17.11 9.75 16.66
C GLU A 210 -15.68 10.31 16.72
N GLU A 211 -14.80 9.53 17.34
CA GLU A 211 -13.38 9.83 17.49
C GLU A 211 -12.56 8.68 16.90
N ALA A 212 -11.78 8.98 15.86
CA ALA A 212 -10.79 8.08 15.29
C ALA A 212 -9.65 8.91 14.68
N THR A 213 -8.43 8.38 14.77
CA THR A 213 -7.28 8.95 14.06
C THR A 213 -7.39 8.55 12.60
N MET A 214 -7.47 9.52 11.69
CA MET A 214 -7.53 9.24 10.26
C MET A 214 -6.14 8.92 9.73
N PRO A 215 -5.97 7.78 9.04
CA PRO A 215 -4.75 7.53 8.31
C PRO A 215 -4.55 8.64 7.30
N SER A 216 -3.50 9.42 7.49
CA SER A 216 -3.05 10.35 6.47
C SER A 216 -2.24 9.54 5.47
N ASN A 217 -2.71 9.46 4.23
CA ASN A 217 -2.04 8.75 3.15
C ASN A 217 -1.69 9.77 2.06
N CYS A 218 -0.47 9.70 1.54
CA CYS A 218 0.01 10.59 0.49
C CYS A 218 0.38 9.74 -0.70
N VAL A 219 -0.17 10.06 -1.87
CA VAL A 219 0.24 9.46 -3.14
C VAL A 219 1.03 10.50 -3.92
N LYS A 220 2.24 10.14 -4.35
CA LYS A 220 3.05 10.94 -5.26
C LYS A 220 3.24 10.17 -6.56
N LEU A 221 2.70 10.75 -7.63
CA LEU A 221 3.00 10.34 -8.99
C LEU A 221 4.35 10.95 -9.38
N LEU A 222 5.23 10.13 -9.94
CA LEU A 222 6.58 10.51 -10.28
C LEU A 222 6.85 10.14 -11.73
N GLU A 223 7.03 11.16 -12.56
CA GLU A 223 7.61 10.98 -13.88
C GLU A 223 9.11 10.72 -13.74
N TRP A 224 9.60 9.78 -14.53
CA TRP A 224 11.02 9.49 -14.54
C TRP A 224 11.81 10.52 -15.33
N PRO A 225 12.95 10.97 -14.78
CA PRO A 225 13.82 11.88 -15.52
C PRO A 225 14.50 11.16 -16.68
N ASN A 226 14.69 11.87 -17.80
CA ASN A 226 15.60 11.39 -18.83
C ASN A 226 17.04 11.53 -18.34
N ARG A 227 17.95 10.71 -18.88
CA ARG A 227 19.38 10.85 -18.60
C ARG A 227 20.00 12.20 -18.96
N SER A 228 19.35 12.95 -19.86
CA SER A 228 19.80 14.27 -20.30
C SER A 228 19.44 15.42 -19.36
N ASP A 229 18.57 15.18 -18.37
CA ASP A 229 17.95 16.23 -17.57
C ASP A 229 18.69 16.50 -16.24
N GLY A 230 19.89 15.93 -16.07
CA GLY A 230 20.75 16.03 -14.88
C GLY A 230 22.09 16.72 -15.14
#